data_AF-A0AAX6FUN9-F1
#
_entry.id   AF-A0AAX6FUN9-F1
#
_cell.length_a   1.000
_cell.length_b   1.000
_cell.length_c   1.000
_cell.angle_alpha   90.00
_cell.angle_beta   90.00
_cell.angle_gamma   90.00
#
_symmetry.space_group_name_H-M   'P 1'
#
loop_
_entity.id
_entity.type
_entity.pdbx_description
1 polymer ?
#
loop_
_entity_poly.entity_id
_entity_poly.type
_entity_poly.pdbx_seq_one_letter_code
_entity_poly.pdbx_strand_id
1 'polypeptide(L)'
;MSKGDVSDEVGAAYDKLEHALSKFDDGPFFLGQFSLVDIAYAPFIERFHMLFLDVYKYDITKGRPKLEKWIEELNKIDAYTSTRRDPQEIISHSKKRFGIE
;
A
#
# COMPACT_ATOMS: atom_id res chain seq x y z
N MET A 1 -0.54 -20.39 -2.89
CA MET A 1 -0.97 -19.78 -1.62
C MET A 1 -2.42 -20.19 -1.40
N SER A 2 -2.74 -20.89 -0.32
CA SER A 2 -4.14 -21.21 0.02
C SER A 2 -4.90 -19.91 0.28
N LYS A 3 -6.21 -19.90 -0.02
CA LYS A 3 -7.12 -18.82 0.38
C LYS A 3 -7.09 -18.71 1.91
N GLY A 4 -6.46 -17.68 2.46
CA GLY A 4 -6.58 -17.32 3.88
C GLY A 4 -5.30 -16.86 4.56
N ASP A 5 -4.13 -17.41 4.21
CA ASP A 5 -2.88 -17.04 4.87
C ASP A 5 -2.00 -16.18 3.96
N VAL A 6 -1.99 -14.88 4.25
CA VAL A 6 -0.91 -13.99 3.84
C VAL A 6 0.36 -14.44 4.54
N SER A 7 1.44 -14.69 3.79
CA SER A 7 2.68 -15.17 4.39
C SER A 7 3.25 -14.15 5.39
N ASP A 8 3.93 -14.64 6.42
CA ASP A 8 4.67 -13.79 7.39
C ASP A 8 5.62 -12.81 6.69
N GLU A 9 6.13 -13.19 5.51
CA GLU A 9 6.99 -12.35 4.67
C GLU A 9 6.28 -11.06 4.20
N VAL A 10 4.99 -11.11 3.89
CA VAL A 10 4.22 -9.92 3.50
C VAL A 10 4.07 -8.99 4.70
N GLY A 11 3.73 -9.53 5.87
CA GLY A 11 3.67 -8.76 7.11
C GLY A 11 5.00 -8.07 7.41
N ALA A 12 6.09 -8.83 7.37
CA ALA A 12 7.45 -8.32 7.58
C ALA A 12 7.87 -7.27 6.53
N ALA A 13 7.39 -7.38 5.29
CA ALA A 13 7.65 -6.36 4.26
C ALA A 13 6.96 -5.03 4.59
N TYR A 14 5.69 -5.06 5.02
CA TYR A 14 4.99 -3.85 5.44
C TYR A 14 5.51 -3.29 6.76
N ASP A 15 6.01 -4.12 7.68
CA ASP A 15 6.68 -3.65 8.91
C ASP A 15 7.98 -2.89 8.59
N LYS A 16 8.69 -3.28 7.53
CA LYS A 16 9.85 -2.50 7.04
C LYS A 16 9.43 -1.15 6.48
N LEU A 17 8.27 -1.06 5.81
CA LEU A 17 7.74 0.21 5.32
C LEU A 17 7.32 1.12 6.48
N GLU A 18 6.64 0.58 7.49
CA GLU A 18 6.30 1.29 8.73
C GLU A 18 7.56 1.86 9.40
N HIS A 19 8.60 1.03 9.56
CA HIS A 19 9.87 1.48 10.12
C HIS A 19 10.58 2.51 9.24
N ALA A 20 10.50 2.40 7.91
CA ALA A 20 11.07 3.39 7.01
C ALA A 20 10.38 4.75 7.15
N LEU A 21 9.05 4.76 7.26
CA LEU A 21 8.24 5.97 7.48
C LEU A 21 8.46 6.61 8.86
N SER A 22 9.07 5.90 9.82
CA SER A 22 9.39 6.46 11.13
C SER A 22 10.79 7.12 11.20
N LYS A 23 11.58 7.09 10.12
CA LYS A 23 12.98 7.55 10.16
C LYS A 23 13.16 9.06 10.19
N PHE A 24 12.23 9.80 9.60
CA PHE A 24 12.24 11.26 9.54
C PHE A 24 11.03 11.81 10.29
N ASP A 25 11.22 12.89 11.04
CA ASP A 25 10.22 13.45 11.95
C ASP A 25 9.59 14.75 11.43
N ASP A 26 10.04 15.24 10.29
CA ASP A 26 9.57 16.49 9.65
C ASP A 26 8.37 16.28 8.73
N GLY A 27 7.86 15.05 8.56
CA GLY A 27 6.61 14.81 7.88
C GLY A 27 6.25 13.33 7.68
N PRO A 28 5.12 13.05 7.01
CA PRO A 28 4.53 11.72 6.91
C PRO A 28 5.08 10.87 5.75
N PHE A 29 6.07 11.37 5.01
CA PHE A 29 6.62 10.74 3.80
C PHE A 29 7.93 9.99 4.08
N PHE A 30 8.35 9.14 3.14
CA PHE A 30 9.54 8.29 3.34
C PHE A 30 10.82 9.07 3.62
N LEU A 31 10.91 10.32 3.16
CA LEU A 31 12.02 11.25 3.40
C LEU A 31 11.55 12.49 4.17
N GLY A 32 10.51 12.36 5.00
CA GLY A 32 9.88 13.47 5.72
C GLY A 32 8.90 14.25 4.85
N GLN A 33 9.41 14.88 3.79
CA GLN A 33 8.61 15.57 2.77
C GLN A 33 8.33 14.68 1.55
N PHE A 34 7.28 15.03 0.79
CA PHE A 34 6.90 14.29 -0.42
C PHE A 34 8.05 14.25 -1.43
N SER A 35 8.35 13.06 -1.93
CA SER A 35 9.54 12.80 -2.73
C SER A 35 9.30 11.75 -3.81
N LEU A 36 10.32 11.51 -4.65
CA LEU A 36 10.29 10.45 -5.65
C LEU A 36 10.16 9.04 -5.04
N VAL A 37 10.56 8.85 -3.78
CA VAL A 37 10.39 7.56 -3.08
C VAL A 37 8.91 7.28 -2.91
N ASP A 38 8.11 8.27 -2.49
CA ASP A 38 6.67 8.14 -2.33
C ASP A 38 6.00 7.83 -3.68
N ILE A 39 6.41 8.51 -4.74
CA ILE A 39 5.92 8.26 -6.11
C ILE A 39 6.24 6.82 -6.56
N ALA A 40 7.42 6.30 -6.22
CA ALA A 40 7.82 4.95 -6.60
C ALA A 40 6.97 3.88 -5.90
N TYR A 41 6.60 4.10 -4.63
CA TYR A 41 5.86 3.12 -3.83
C TYR A 41 4.33 3.26 -3.93
N ALA A 42 3.81 4.47 -4.16
CA ALA A 42 2.36 4.76 -4.20
C ALA A 42 1.56 3.79 -5.08
N PRO A 43 1.94 3.53 -6.35
CA PRO A 43 1.14 2.65 -7.22
C PRO A 43 1.11 1.20 -6.72
N PHE A 44 2.17 0.72 -6.06
CA PHE A 44 2.23 -0.65 -5.55
C PHE A 44 1.42 -0.79 -4.27
N ILE A 45 1.61 0.13 -3.32
CA ILE A 45 0.89 0.08 -2.05
C ILE A 45 -0.61 0.25 -2.30
N GLU A 46 -1.02 1.15 -3.20
CA GLU A 46 -2.43 1.30 -3.61
C GLU A 46 -3.02 -0.03 -4.10
N ARG A 47 -2.37 -0.66 -5.10
CA ARG A 47 -2.91 -1.87 -5.75
C ARG A 47 -2.90 -3.08 -4.84
N PHE A 48 -1.82 -3.26 -4.08
CA PHE A 48 -1.70 -4.38 -3.17
C PHE A 48 -2.58 -4.22 -1.94
N HIS A 49 -2.83 -3.00 -1.45
CA HIS A 49 -3.80 -2.77 -0.38
C HIS A 49 -5.18 -3.31 -0.77
N MET A 50 -5.69 -2.93 -1.95
CA MET A 50 -6.97 -3.44 -2.45
C MET A 50 -6.96 -4.96 -2.59
N LEU A 51 -5.90 -5.55 -3.16
CA LEU A 51 -5.79 -6.99 -3.32
C LEU A 51 -5.81 -7.72 -1.97
N PHE A 52 -4.96 -7.31 -1.02
CA PHE A 52 -4.87 -7.95 0.28
C PHE A 52 -6.15 -7.81 1.10
N LEU A 53 -6.77 -6.63 1.07
CA LEU A 53 -8.00 -6.38 1.81
C LEU A 53 -9.18 -7.18 1.22
N ASP A 54 -9.40 -7.11 -0.10
CA ASP A 54 -10.61 -7.69 -0.70
C ASP A 54 -10.52 -9.19 -0.93
N VAL A 55 -9.35 -9.69 -1.32
CA VAL A 55 -9.15 -11.11 -1.67
C VAL A 55 -8.66 -11.91 -0.47
N TYR A 56 -7.68 -11.39 0.27
CA TYR A 56 -7.03 -12.12 1.36
C TYR A 56 -7.57 -11.73 2.74
N LYS A 57 -8.49 -10.76 2.83
CA LYS A 57 -9.05 -10.25 4.10
C LYS A 57 -7.95 -9.81 5.08
N TYR A 58 -6.86 -9.28 4.53
CA TYR A 58 -5.70 -8.81 5.27
C TYR A 58 -5.57 -7.30 5.11
N ASP A 59 -5.70 -6.59 6.23
CA ASP A 59 -5.51 -5.15 6.30
C ASP A 59 -4.02 -4.83 6.52
N ILE A 60 -3.38 -4.23 5.51
CA ILE A 60 -1.96 -3.88 5.56
C ILE A 60 -1.68 -2.69 6.49
N THR A 61 -2.68 -1.89 6.88
CA THR A 61 -2.47 -0.73 7.76
C THR A 61 -2.62 -1.09 9.24
N LYS A 62 -3.23 -2.24 9.56
CA LYS A 62 -3.43 -2.68 10.93
C LYS A 62 -2.09 -2.83 11.68
N GLY A 63 -1.91 -2.04 12.73
CA GLY A 63 -0.67 -1.99 13.52
C GLY A 63 0.45 -1.16 12.88
N ARG A 64 0.18 -0.44 11.77
CA ARG A 64 1.12 0.36 10.99
C ARG A 64 0.60 1.79 10.81
N PRO A 65 0.53 2.58 11.90
CA PRO A 65 -0.08 3.91 11.85
C PRO A 65 0.68 4.91 10.97
N LYS A 66 2.00 4.75 10.76
CA LYS A 66 2.74 5.63 9.83
C LYS A 66 2.40 5.31 8.39
N LEU A 67 2.25 4.03 8.05
CA LEU A 67 1.75 3.61 6.74
C LEU A 67 0.32 4.10 6.48
N GLU A 68 -0.57 3.97 7.46
CA GLU A 68 -1.93 4.53 7.39
C GLU A 68 -1.87 6.03 7.10
N LYS A 69 -1.07 6.78 7.88
CA LYS A 69 -0.91 8.22 7.71
C LYS A 69 -0.34 8.59 6.34
N TRP A 70 0.64 7.84 5.85
CA TRP A 70 1.22 8.04 4.53
C TRP A 70 0.16 7.89 3.42
N ILE A 71 -0.71 6.88 3.51
CA ILE A 71 -1.82 6.69 2.56
C ILE A 71 -2.81 7.86 2.62
N GLU A 72 -3.16 8.34 3.82
CA GLU A 72 -4.04 9.50 3.99
C GLU A 72 -3.48 10.75 3.30
N GLU A 73 -2.19 11.05 3.52
CA GLU A 73 -1.56 12.27 3.01
C GLU A 73 -1.31 12.18 1.50
N LEU A 74 -0.99 11.00 0.96
CA LEU A 74 -0.97 10.78 -0.48
C LEU A 74 -2.31 11.09 -1.13
N ASN A 75 -3.42 10.65 -0.53
CA ASN A 75 -4.77 10.87 -1.06
C ASN A 75 -5.20 12.35 -1.09
N LYS A 76 -4.42 13.27 -0.51
CA LYS A 76 -4.64 14.72 -0.62
C LYS A 76 -3.89 15.35 -1.80
N ILE A 77 -3.02 14.61 -2.49
CA ILE A 77 -2.24 15.13 -3.61
C ILE A 77 -3.03 14.94 -4.90
N ASP A 78 -3.48 16.05 -5.49
CA ASP A 78 -4.28 16.04 -6.74
C ASP A 78 -3.58 15.31 -7.90
N ALA A 79 -2.26 15.50 -8.02
CA ALA A 79 -1.46 14.82 -9.03
C ALA A 79 -1.45 13.30 -8.85
N TYR A 80 -1.52 12.79 -7.62
CA TYR A 80 -1.64 11.36 -7.36
C TYR A 80 -3.07 10.87 -7.61
N THR A 81 -4.07 11.54 -7.05
CA THR A 81 -5.48 11.10 -7.16
C THR A 81 -5.97 11.05 -8.60
N SER A 82 -5.51 11.96 -9.46
CA SER A 82 -5.79 11.96 -10.90
C SER A 82 -5.26 10.74 -11.67
N THR A 83 -4.32 9.98 -11.10
CA THR A 83 -3.74 8.77 -11.73
C THR A 83 -4.41 7.47 -11.31
N ARG A 84 -5.32 7.53 -10.31
CA ARG A 84 -5.95 6.34 -9.74
C ARG A 84 -6.87 5.68 -10.75
N ARG A 85 -6.86 4.35 -10.74
CA ARG A 85 -7.73 3.52 -11.59
C ARG A 85 -8.91 3.02 -10.79
N ASP A 86 -9.94 2.60 -11.52
CA ASP A 86 -11.11 1.96 -10.92
C ASP A 86 -10.68 0.75 -10.04
N PRO A 87 -11.14 0.67 -8.78
CA PRO A 87 -10.77 -0.43 -7.88
C PRO A 87 -11.14 -1.83 -8.41
N GLN A 88 -12.26 -1.97 -9.12
CA GLN A 88 -12.67 -3.27 -9.67
C GLN A 88 -11.77 -3.69 -10.83
N GLU A 89 -11.32 -2.73 -11.66
CA GLU A 89 -10.30 -3.01 -12.67
C GLU A 89 -9.00 -3.50 -12.03
N ILE A 90 -8.53 -2.87 -10.95
CA ILE A 90 -7.29 -3.26 -10.26
C ILE A 90 -7.39 -4.68 -9.71
N ILE A 91 -8.50 -5.02 -9.05
CA ILE A 91 -8.71 -6.36 -8.49
C ILE A 91 -8.80 -7.41 -9.61
N SER A 92 -9.60 -7.14 -10.65
CA SER A 92 -9.75 -8.03 -11.80
C SER A 92 -8.42 -8.29 -12.51
N HIS A 93 -7.66 -7.23 -12.78
CA HIS A 93 -6.33 -7.32 -13.39
C HIS A 93 -5.35 -8.10 -12.50
N SER A 94 -5.37 -7.87 -11.18
CA SER A 94 -4.50 -8.55 -10.23
C SER A 94 -4.83 -10.04 -10.14
N LYS A 95 -6.11 -10.40 -10.05
CA LYS A 95 -6.57 -11.79 -10.07
C LYS A 95 -6.10 -12.52 -11.32
N LYS A 96 -6.28 -11.91 -12.50
CA LYS A 96 -5.80 -12.46 -13.77
C LYS A 96 -4.27 -12.59 -13.80
N ARG A 97 -3.53 -11.58 -13.31
CA ARG A 97 -2.06 -11.56 -13.33
C ARG A 97 -1.43 -12.65 -12.45
N PHE A 98 -2.05 -12.92 -11.31
CA PHE A 98 -1.54 -13.85 -10.29
C PHE A 98 -2.25 -15.21 -10.29
N GLY A 99 -3.20 -15.44 -11.20
CA GLY A 99 -3.94 -16.70 -11.28
C GLY A 99 -4.82 -16.97 -10.06
N ILE A 100 -5.43 -15.92 -9.50
CA ILE A 100 -6.31 -16.02 -8.33
C ILE A 100 -7.75 -16.16 -8.82
N GLU A 101 -8.38 -17.31 -8.54
CA GLU A 101 -9.80 -17.59 -8.82
C GLU A 101 -10.76 -16.96 -7.80
#